data_AF-A0A091DGW6-F1
#
_entry.id   AF-A0A091DGW6-F1
#
_cell.length_a   1.000
_cell.length_b   1.000
_cell.length_c   1.000
_cell.angle_alpha   90.00
_cell.angle_beta   90.00
_cell.angle_gamma   90.00
#
_symmetry.space_group_name_H-M   'P 1'
#
loop_
_entity.id
_entity.type
_entity.pdbx_description
1 polymer ?
#
loop_
_entity_poly.entity_id
_entity_poly.type
_entity_poly.pdbx_seq_one_letter_code
_entity_poly.pdbx_strand_id
1 'polypeptide(L)'
;MSYQKRRSQKVPVDLKNNMKIEDYFPQVPKEQQNCSSTSQVKVRSRKKPRDITNTQDRGCSFPTKTPEDQTVPLKKTIYVTLNVNHRKNQNMQNVLTYSERASLYEALHTLDAVREEVKTQQGKEMLVCGKERIEGFLNLGMPLSCFPDGSCVEITFSKRVSEQKEDNQVCGRRDWTSTDCVKFYIHAVGKTRKRIVKCGELHKKGNKLCVFGLKGETIKDALCKDGRFLSFLETDCWKLIGKLTSHVESSQEVDAMEGKLYQLEAEKRSSTRVAATATGTQNWELEEHKAYVLQEYIVREYPSLNRERERIRENLKKEMKIRKVNQSSLVKLHRTDFGKQTKNSTPVKTLKLLSQLSDSVGFLRWDNNGSVGCATCFVFTGPFVLTCLHVVHHIVGKGAEQEKWADIIGKCVRVTFTYEEFATKDDNCFLVEPWFEISDVTLDYAVLKLRENGQQVPAGLYNGIAPTPSSGLIYIIGHPEGERKSTDACVVIPQSEREQACARNVRKAMPDSDPEFVHMYTQNSFQKILHNPDVVTYDTTFYWGSSGSPVFDSHGSLVAMHTAGITVAYLGATSHFIEFGSALRPILSDIMEKRKDWYEKECVNQQDVEMLSQED
;
A
#
# COMPACT_ATOMS: atom_id res chain seq x y z
N MET A 1 -63.26 13.60 -36.17
CA MET A 1 -63.90 12.60 -37.04
C MET A 1 -62.84 11.66 -37.60
N SER A 2 -63.15 10.35 -37.56
CA SER A 2 -62.56 9.21 -38.28
C SER A 2 -61.05 8.92 -38.12
N TYR A 3 -60.63 7.92 -37.34
CA TYR A 3 -60.54 6.48 -37.67
C TYR A 3 -59.60 6.13 -38.85
N GLN A 4 -58.50 5.44 -38.53
CA GLN A 4 -58.17 4.16 -39.16
C GLN A 4 -57.24 3.30 -38.27
N LYS A 5 -57.51 1.99 -38.29
CA LYS A 5 -57.06 0.93 -37.38
C LYS A 5 -56.50 -0.21 -38.26
N ARG A 6 -55.60 -1.03 -37.67
CA ARG A 6 -55.10 -2.37 -38.09
C ARG A 6 -53.93 -2.33 -39.10
N ARG A 7 -52.89 -3.18 -38.97
CA ARG A 7 -52.96 -4.64 -38.77
C ARG A 7 -51.68 -5.22 -38.13
N SER A 8 -51.91 -6.16 -37.22
CA SER A 8 -50.98 -7.14 -36.65
C SER A 8 -50.47 -8.13 -37.69
N GLN A 9 -49.19 -8.51 -37.59
CA GLN A 9 -48.71 -9.82 -38.04
C GLN A 9 -47.96 -10.51 -36.89
N LYS A 10 -48.42 -11.73 -36.60
CA LYS A 10 -47.91 -12.67 -35.60
C LYS A 10 -47.03 -13.69 -36.33
N VAL A 11 -45.83 -13.95 -35.77
CA VAL A 11 -45.24 -15.30 -35.45
C VAL A 11 -44.74 -16.11 -36.68
N PRO A 12 -43.56 -16.79 -36.64
CA PRO A 12 -43.25 -17.75 -35.58
C PRO A 12 -41.87 -17.77 -34.91
N VAL A 13 -41.99 -18.09 -33.62
CA VAL A 13 -41.01 -18.71 -32.72
C VAL A 13 -40.70 -20.10 -33.25
N ASP A 14 -39.41 -20.43 -33.35
CA ASP A 14 -38.95 -21.81 -33.52
C ASP A 14 -38.35 -22.29 -32.20
N LEU A 15 -39.12 -23.14 -31.52
CA LEU A 15 -38.81 -23.86 -30.29
C LEU A 15 -38.82 -25.35 -30.64
N LYS A 16 -37.64 -25.91 -30.90
CA LYS A 16 -37.37 -27.36 -31.04
C LYS A 16 -35.89 -27.56 -30.69
N ASN A 17 -35.43 -28.41 -29.78
CA ASN A 17 -36.02 -29.60 -29.16
C ASN A 17 -35.38 -29.80 -27.77
N ASN A 18 -36.21 -30.08 -26.76
CA ASN A 18 -35.83 -30.79 -25.55
C ASN A 18 -36.32 -32.25 -25.71
N MET A 19 -35.45 -33.23 -25.50
CA MET A 19 -35.83 -34.61 -25.22
C MET A 19 -34.95 -35.21 -24.11
N LYS A 20 -35.61 -36.04 -23.31
CA LYS A 20 -35.31 -36.68 -22.01
C LYS A 20 -34.37 -37.91 -22.13
N ILE A 21 -33.48 -38.17 -21.16
CA ILE A 21 -33.47 -39.17 -20.02
C ILE A 21 -33.17 -40.64 -20.44
N GLU A 22 -32.35 -41.32 -19.59
CA GLU A 22 -32.15 -42.79 -19.36
C GLU A 22 -31.02 -43.45 -20.20
N ASP A 23 -30.08 -44.28 -19.71
CA ASP A 23 -29.86 -45.13 -18.52
C ASP A 23 -28.31 -45.30 -18.30
N TYR A 24 -27.74 -45.65 -17.15
CA TYR A 24 -27.60 -47.03 -16.64
C TYR A 24 -27.02 -47.03 -15.22
N PHE A 25 -27.68 -47.75 -14.29
CA PHE A 25 -27.12 -48.21 -13.01
C PHE A 25 -26.19 -49.42 -13.22
N PRO A 26 -25.35 -49.75 -12.21
CA PRO A 26 -25.72 -50.89 -11.38
C PRO A 26 -25.66 -50.61 -9.87
N GLN A 27 -26.36 -51.51 -9.18
CA GLN A 27 -26.86 -51.44 -7.82
C GLN A 27 -25.82 -51.71 -6.72
N VAL A 28 -26.25 -51.32 -5.53
CA VAL A 28 -25.73 -51.50 -4.16
C VAL A 28 -25.46 -52.98 -3.79
N PRO A 29 -24.80 -53.26 -2.64
CA PRO A 29 -25.62 -53.59 -1.46
C PRO A 29 -25.26 -52.84 -0.16
N LYS A 30 -26.32 -52.62 0.63
CA LYS A 30 -26.37 -52.10 1.99
C LYS A 30 -26.12 -53.24 2.99
N GLU A 31 -25.59 -52.89 4.16
CA GLU A 31 -26.01 -53.39 5.49
C GLU A 31 -25.73 -52.23 6.47
N GLN A 32 -26.75 -51.55 7.02
CA GLN A 32 -27.43 -51.83 8.31
C GLN A 32 -26.45 -51.71 9.50
N GLN A 33 -26.64 -50.89 10.54
CA GLN A 33 -27.87 -50.60 11.28
C GLN A 33 -27.69 -49.42 12.27
N ASN A 34 -28.79 -48.70 12.47
CA ASN A 34 -29.35 -48.18 13.73
C ASN A 34 -28.80 -46.92 14.44
N CYS A 35 -29.80 -46.10 14.74
CA CYS A 35 -29.83 -44.84 15.46
C CYS A 35 -29.65 -44.97 16.98
N SER A 36 -29.30 -43.84 17.61
CA SER A 36 -30.08 -43.12 18.63
C SER A 36 -29.35 -42.75 19.94
N SER A 37 -29.61 -41.49 20.34
CA SER A 37 -29.80 -40.94 21.68
C SER A 37 -28.64 -40.82 22.70
N THR A 38 -28.34 -39.55 23.00
CA THR A 38 -28.40 -38.87 24.32
C THR A 38 -27.99 -39.58 25.63
N SER A 39 -27.13 -38.86 26.38
CA SER A 39 -27.16 -38.59 27.83
C SER A 39 -26.10 -39.22 28.76
N GLN A 40 -25.41 -38.30 29.45
CA GLN A 40 -25.05 -38.25 30.88
C GLN A 40 -24.12 -39.27 31.59
N VAL A 41 -22.94 -38.73 31.99
CA VAL A 41 -22.45 -38.54 33.38
C VAL A 41 -21.84 -39.72 34.19
N LYS A 42 -20.74 -39.37 34.91
CA LYS A 42 -19.99 -40.03 36.03
C LYS A 42 -18.93 -41.08 35.59
N VAL A 43 -17.71 -41.17 36.13
CA VAL A 43 -17.06 -40.57 37.32
C VAL A 43 -15.55 -40.88 37.33
N ARG A 44 -14.75 -39.91 37.84
CA ARG A 44 -13.41 -39.97 38.54
C ARG A 44 -12.26 -40.75 37.87
N SER A 45 -11.02 -40.26 37.89
CA SER A 45 -10.28 -39.91 39.11
C SER A 45 -9.12 -38.92 38.91
N ARG A 46 -8.99 -38.06 39.92
CA ARG A 46 -7.91 -37.09 40.23
C ARG A 46 -6.52 -37.75 40.36
N LYS A 47 -5.47 -36.99 40.01
CA LYS A 47 -4.46 -36.49 40.97
C LYS A 47 -3.65 -35.33 40.36
N LYS A 48 -3.48 -34.28 41.16
CA LYS A 48 -2.79 -33.01 40.91
C LYS A 48 -1.38 -33.02 41.55
N PRO A 49 -0.52 -32.02 41.27
CA PRO A 49 0.94 -32.03 41.39
C PRO A 49 1.45 -31.57 42.76
N ARG A 50 2.78 -31.61 42.96
CA ARG A 50 3.47 -30.94 44.07
C ARG A 50 4.69 -30.17 43.58
N ASP A 51 4.70 -28.88 43.90
CA ASP A 51 5.86 -27.99 44.02
C ASP A 51 6.65 -28.31 45.30
N ILE A 52 7.99 -28.14 45.27
CA ILE A 52 8.80 -27.73 46.43
C ILE A 52 9.96 -26.82 45.95
N THR A 53 10.12 -25.73 46.69
CA THR A 53 11.01 -24.56 46.64
C THR A 53 12.41 -24.79 47.27
N ASN A 54 13.47 -24.10 46.79
CA ASN A 54 14.33 -23.13 47.55
C ASN A 54 15.76 -22.87 46.98
N THR A 55 15.99 -21.59 46.68
CA THR A 55 17.12 -20.64 46.91
C THR A 55 18.53 -21.08 47.37
N GLN A 56 19.61 -20.69 46.65
CA GLN A 56 20.54 -19.58 46.97
C GLN A 56 21.85 -19.57 46.11
N ASP A 57 22.09 -18.43 45.46
CA ASP A 57 23.32 -17.60 45.42
C ASP A 57 24.68 -18.12 44.89
N ARG A 58 25.14 -17.57 43.75
CA ARG A 58 26.47 -16.93 43.52
C ARG A 58 26.86 -16.85 42.02
N GLY A 59 27.26 -15.64 41.60
CA GLY A 59 28.45 -15.44 40.76
C GLY A 59 28.29 -15.45 39.23
N CYS A 60 28.45 -14.27 38.64
CA CYS A 60 28.67 -14.05 37.21
C CYS A 60 29.79 -14.94 36.64
N SER A 61 29.52 -15.63 35.52
CA SER A 61 30.54 -15.98 34.52
C SER A 61 29.87 -16.20 33.16
N PHE A 62 30.45 -15.59 32.12
CA PHE A 62 30.03 -15.69 30.73
C PHE A 62 30.00 -17.16 30.25
N PRO A 63 28.98 -17.63 29.50
CA PRO A 63 29.10 -18.88 28.78
C PRO A 63 29.83 -18.64 27.46
N THR A 64 31.07 -19.10 27.46
CA THR A 64 31.88 -19.42 26.29
C THR A 64 31.13 -20.39 25.38
N LYS A 65 31.28 -20.18 24.07
CA LYS A 65 30.92 -21.03 22.92
C LYS A 65 30.56 -22.48 23.26
N THR A 66 29.32 -22.88 23.00
CA THR A 66 28.93 -24.29 22.87
C THR A 66 29.17 -24.80 21.44
N PRO A 67 29.56 -26.07 21.28
CA PRO A 67 30.08 -26.65 20.03
C PRO A 67 28.97 -26.91 18.99
N GLU A 68 29.37 -26.77 17.72
CA GLU A 68 28.60 -27.09 16.52
C GLU A 68 27.98 -28.50 16.61
N ASP A 69 26.65 -28.54 16.52
CA ASP A 69 25.88 -29.77 16.45
C ASP A 69 26.09 -30.39 15.06
N GLN A 70 26.72 -31.57 15.03
CA GLN A 70 26.99 -32.33 13.81
C GLN A 70 25.67 -32.86 13.22
N THR A 71 25.00 -32.06 12.39
CA THR A 71 23.90 -32.52 11.56
C THR A 71 24.45 -33.10 10.26
N VAL A 72 24.23 -34.39 10.02
CA VAL A 72 24.53 -35.07 8.74
C VAL A 72 23.88 -34.26 7.60
N PRO A 73 24.59 -33.96 6.49
CA PRO A 73 23.99 -33.20 5.39
C PRO A 73 22.89 -34.04 4.74
N LEU A 74 21.63 -33.65 4.95
CA LEU A 74 20.48 -34.24 4.26
C LEU A 74 20.62 -33.97 2.75
N LYS A 75 20.71 -35.04 1.95
CA LYS A 75 20.86 -34.99 0.50
C LYS A 75 19.62 -35.55 -0.17
N LYS A 76 19.17 -34.91 -1.23
CA LYS A 76 18.04 -35.34 -2.07
C LYS A 76 18.53 -35.89 -3.41
N THR A 77 17.92 -36.97 -3.88
CA THR A 77 18.16 -37.51 -5.22
C THR A 77 16.98 -37.24 -6.15
N ILE A 78 17.25 -36.59 -7.30
CA ILE A 78 16.30 -36.38 -8.39
C ILE A 78 16.88 -36.86 -9.72
N TYR A 79 16.01 -37.19 -10.67
CA TYR A 79 16.39 -37.63 -12.01
C TYR A 79 16.10 -36.54 -13.04
N VAL A 80 17.08 -36.24 -13.89
CA VAL A 80 17.02 -35.11 -14.83
C VAL A 80 17.11 -35.63 -16.27
N THR A 81 16.13 -35.28 -17.09
CA THR A 81 16.11 -35.58 -18.53
C THR A 81 16.22 -34.30 -19.34
N LEU A 82 17.15 -34.26 -20.30
CA LEU A 82 17.33 -33.13 -21.21
C LEU A 82 16.54 -33.37 -22.51
N ASN A 83 15.43 -32.66 -22.71
CA ASN A 83 14.63 -32.77 -23.93
C ASN A 83 15.08 -31.73 -24.97
N VAL A 84 16.37 -31.80 -25.34
CA VAL A 84 17.01 -30.88 -26.29
C VAL A 84 18.03 -31.67 -27.12
N ASN A 85 18.01 -31.49 -28.45
CA ASN A 85 18.83 -32.22 -29.42
C ASN A 85 18.69 -33.75 -29.33
N HIS A 86 17.61 -34.30 -29.93
CA HIS A 86 17.34 -35.75 -29.99
C HIS A 86 18.49 -36.61 -30.53
N ARG A 87 19.47 -36.05 -31.25
CA ARG A 87 20.62 -36.80 -31.79
C ARG A 87 21.76 -37.06 -30.78
N LYS A 88 21.88 -36.27 -29.71
CA LYS A 88 22.98 -36.40 -28.71
C LYS A 88 22.50 -36.91 -27.35
N ASN A 89 21.26 -36.61 -26.96
CA ASN A 89 20.79 -36.82 -25.58
C ASN A 89 19.56 -37.75 -25.50
N GLN A 90 19.30 -38.56 -26.53
CA GLN A 90 18.17 -39.49 -26.52
C GLN A 90 18.26 -40.45 -25.30
N ASN A 91 17.32 -40.28 -24.37
CA ASN A 91 17.09 -41.12 -23.18
C ASN A 91 18.19 -41.15 -22.10
N MET A 92 19.10 -40.17 -22.03
CA MET A 92 20.04 -40.05 -20.90
C MET A 92 19.36 -39.40 -19.68
N GLN A 93 18.92 -40.24 -18.75
CA GLN A 93 18.46 -39.81 -17.43
C GLN A 93 19.68 -39.61 -16.52
N ASN A 94 19.95 -38.38 -16.13
CA ASN A 94 21.06 -38.05 -15.23
C ASN A 94 20.57 -38.12 -13.78
N VAL A 95 21.35 -38.77 -12.91
CA VAL A 95 21.05 -38.82 -11.47
C VAL A 95 21.73 -37.63 -10.80
N LEU A 96 20.96 -36.81 -10.11
CA LEU A 96 21.46 -35.65 -9.36
C LEU A 96 21.20 -35.87 -7.87
N THR A 97 22.28 -35.94 -7.08
CA THR A 97 22.19 -36.00 -5.62
C THR A 97 22.88 -34.79 -5.01
N TYR A 98 22.13 -33.93 -4.34
CA TYR A 98 22.65 -32.66 -3.82
C TYR A 98 21.98 -32.26 -2.51
N SER A 99 22.47 -31.20 -1.86
CA SER A 99 21.95 -30.73 -0.56
C SER A 99 20.47 -30.37 -0.64
N GLU A 100 19.66 -30.80 0.33
CA GLU A 100 18.23 -30.47 0.40
C GLU A 100 17.96 -28.96 0.48
N ARG A 101 18.91 -28.19 1.01
CA ARG A 101 18.79 -26.73 1.15
C ARG A 101 19.14 -25.95 -0.11
N ALA A 102 19.80 -26.60 -1.07
CA ALA A 102 20.18 -25.95 -2.31
C ALA A 102 18.97 -25.75 -3.23
N SER A 103 19.02 -24.68 -4.02
CA SER A 103 18.02 -24.44 -5.05
C SER A 103 18.14 -25.46 -6.19
N LEU A 104 17.02 -25.71 -6.87
CA LEU A 104 16.99 -26.54 -8.08
C LEU A 104 18.00 -26.03 -9.13
N TYR A 105 18.14 -24.71 -9.28
CA TYR A 105 19.10 -24.10 -10.20
C TYR A 105 20.55 -24.49 -9.87
N GLU A 106 20.97 -24.28 -8.62
CA GLU A 106 22.33 -24.63 -8.17
C GLU A 106 22.61 -26.11 -8.38
N ALA A 107 21.64 -26.96 -8.02
CA ALA A 107 21.78 -28.40 -8.18
C ALA A 107 21.90 -28.80 -9.66
N LEU A 108 21.06 -28.25 -10.54
CA LEU A 108 21.12 -28.53 -11.98
C LEU A 108 22.44 -28.07 -12.63
N HIS A 109 23.02 -26.97 -12.16
CA HIS A 109 24.29 -26.44 -12.68
C HIS A 109 25.52 -27.29 -12.32
N THR A 110 25.38 -28.27 -11.41
CA THR A 110 26.44 -29.26 -11.13
C THR A 110 26.58 -30.29 -12.25
N LEU A 111 25.55 -30.50 -13.07
CA LEU A 111 25.58 -31.44 -14.18
C LEU A 111 26.22 -30.78 -15.42
N ASP A 112 27.34 -31.34 -15.87
CA ASP A 112 28.06 -30.85 -17.05
C ASP A 112 27.16 -30.79 -18.29
N ALA A 113 26.30 -31.80 -18.49
CA ALA A 113 25.36 -31.85 -19.60
C ALA A 113 24.37 -30.66 -19.60
N VAL A 114 23.89 -30.23 -18.43
CA VAL A 114 23.01 -29.07 -18.29
C VAL A 114 23.79 -27.79 -18.56
N ARG A 115 25.00 -27.66 -17.99
CA ARG A 115 25.83 -26.47 -18.14
C ARG A 115 26.22 -26.22 -19.60
N GLU A 116 26.57 -27.27 -20.33
CA GLU A 116 26.88 -27.15 -21.75
C GLU A 116 25.64 -26.79 -22.58
N GLU A 117 24.46 -27.33 -22.28
CA GLU A 117 23.24 -26.96 -23.00
C GLU A 117 22.77 -25.52 -22.67
N VAL A 118 22.97 -25.04 -21.44
CA VAL A 118 22.71 -23.63 -21.08
C VAL A 118 23.61 -22.68 -21.87
N LYS A 119 24.88 -23.06 -22.12
CA LYS A 119 25.80 -22.28 -22.97
C LYS A 119 25.38 -22.29 -24.44
N THR A 120 24.97 -23.44 -24.98
CA THR A 120 24.56 -23.54 -26.40
C THR A 120 23.23 -22.83 -26.67
N GLN A 121 22.33 -22.75 -25.69
CA GLN A 121 21.03 -22.10 -25.79
C GLN A 121 21.04 -20.66 -25.23
N GLN A 122 22.18 -19.97 -25.24
CA GLN A 122 22.33 -18.62 -24.69
C GLN A 122 21.27 -17.65 -25.26
N GLY A 123 20.58 -16.92 -24.36
CA GLY A 123 19.49 -16.01 -24.72
C GLY A 123 18.09 -16.63 -24.69
N LYS A 124 17.96 -17.94 -24.40
CA LYS A 124 16.68 -18.61 -24.11
C LYS A 124 16.46 -18.78 -22.62
N GLU A 125 15.20 -18.91 -22.21
CA GLU A 125 14.80 -19.17 -20.82
C GLU A 125 14.73 -20.69 -20.58
N MET A 126 15.39 -21.17 -19.51
CA MET A 126 15.36 -22.59 -19.11
C MET A 126 14.05 -22.89 -18.36
N LEU A 127 13.30 -23.88 -18.84
CA LEU A 127 12.05 -24.33 -18.24
C LEU A 127 12.19 -25.77 -17.74
N VAL A 128 11.87 -26.00 -16.47
CA VAL A 128 11.93 -27.33 -15.84
C VAL A 128 10.52 -27.81 -15.54
N CYS A 129 10.17 -28.99 -16.03
CA CYS A 129 8.84 -29.59 -15.88
C CYS A 129 8.94 -30.92 -15.13
N GLY A 130 8.21 -31.06 -14.03
CA GLY A 130 8.07 -32.31 -13.31
C GLY A 130 7.23 -33.33 -14.08
N LYS A 131 7.75 -34.57 -14.19
CA LYS A 131 7.11 -35.68 -14.89
C LYS A 131 6.63 -36.77 -13.96
N GLU A 132 7.40 -37.05 -12.91
CA GLU A 132 7.13 -38.14 -11.98
C GLU A 132 7.31 -37.65 -10.55
N ARG A 133 6.36 -37.99 -9.67
CA ARG A 133 6.27 -37.60 -8.24
C ARG A 133 6.14 -36.10 -7.96
N ILE A 134 6.55 -35.25 -8.88
CA ILE A 134 6.29 -33.82 -8.90
C ILE A 134 5.74 -33.44 -10.27
N GLU A 135 4.67 -32.64 -10.29
CA GLU A 135 3.99 -32.24 -11.53
C GLU A 135 4.16 -30.75 -11.83
N GLY A 136 4.07 -30.41 -13.11
CA GLY A 136 4.00 -29.02 -13.57
C GLY A 136 5.37 -28.35 -13.71
N PHE A 137 5.35 -27.09 -14.12
CA PHE A 137 6.57 -26.31 -14.29
C PHE A 137 7.09 -25.83 -12.94
N LEU A 138 8.36 -26.09 -12.67
CA LEU A 138 9.01 -25.87 -11.38
C LEU A 138 9.69 -24.51 -11.34
N ASN A 139 9.77 -23.92 -10.15
CA ASN A 139 10.58 -22.73 -9.93
C ASN A 139 12.05 -23.16 -9.76
N LEU A 140 12.96 -22.53 -10.50
CA LEU A 140 14.40 -22.78 -10.40
C LEU A 140 14.97 -22.42 -9.01
N GLY A 141 14.32 -21.52 -8.29
CA GLY A 141 14.62 -21.15 -6.92
C GLY A 141 14.16 -22.13 -5.85
N MET A 142 13.36 -23.12 -6.22
CA MET A 142 12.75 -24.03 -5.25
C MET A 142 13.82 -24.92 -4.60
N PRO A 143 13.83 -25.06 -3.25
CA PRO A 143 14.80 -25.91 -2.57
C PRO A 143 14.50 -27.38 -2.86
N LEU A 144 15.55 -28.21 -2.85
CA LEU A 144 15.41 -29.65 -3.09
C LEU A 144 14.61 -30.37 -1.99
N SER A 145 14.51 -29.80 -0.78
CA SER A 145 13.63 -30.29 0.29
C SER A 145 12.15 -30.38 -0.11
N CYS A 146 11.69 -29.56 -1.06
CA CYS A 146 10.32 -29.59 -1.57
C CYS A 146 10.03 -30.79 -2.48
N PHE A 147 11.06 -31.50 -2.95
CA PHE A 147 10.91 -32.61 -3.89
C PHE A 147 10.68 -33.91 -3.13
N PRO A 148 9.74 -34.76 -3.58
CA PRO A 148 9.69 -36.15 -3.16
C PRO A 148 10.94 -36.93 -3.61
N ASP A 149 11.35 -37.95 -2.86
CA ASP A 149 12.47 -38.81 -3.26
C ASP A 149 12.19 -39.52 -4.58
N GLY A 150 13.19 -39.47 -5.48
CA GLY A 150 13.12 -40.06 -6.81
C GLY A 150 12.26 -39.27 -7.80
N SER A 151 12.08 -37.96 -7.60
CA SER A 151 11.36 -37.11 -8.54
C SER A 151 12.07 -37.02 -9.91
N CYS A 152 11.30 -37.09 -11.00
CA CYS A 152 11.82 -36.96 -12.36
C CYS A 152 11.45 -35.60 -12.94
N VAL A 153 12.44 -34.87 -13.47
CA VAL A 153 12.26 -33.57 -14.12
C VAL A 153 12.80 -33.57 -15.55
N GLU A 154 12.14 -32.83 -16.41
CA GLU A 154 12.50 -32.62 -17.81
C GLU A 154 12.85 -31.15 -18.03
N ILE A 155 13.98 -30.89 -18.71
CA ILE A 155 14.44 -29.55 -19.04
C ILE A 155 14.18 -29.26 -20.52
N THR A 156 13.65 -28.06 -20.77
CA THR A 156 13.39 -27.50 -22.10
C THR A 156 13.80 -26.03 -22.14
N PHE A 157 13.92 -25.43 -23.33
CA PHE A 157 14.32 -24.02 -23.49
C PHE A 157 13.34 -23.24 -24.37
N SER A 158 12.90 -22.08 -23.89
CA SER A 158 11.90 -21.22 -24.52
C SER A 158 12.53 -19.94 -25.11
N LYS A 159 11.97 -19.44 -26.23
CA LYS A 159 12.45 -18.20 -26.85
C LYS A 159 12.08 -16.98 -25.99
N ARG A 160 13.05 -16.11 -25.69
CA ARG A 160 12.77 -14.78 -25.11
C ARG A 160 12.02 -13.92 -26.14
N VAL A 161 10.82 -13.46 -25.79
CA VAL A 161 10.14 -12.36 -26.48
C VAL A 161 10.59 -11.07 -25.76
N SER A 162 11.13 -10.12 -26.53
CA SER A 162 12.02 -9.04 -26.10
C SER A 162 11.42 -7.93 -25.21
N GLU A 163 12.33 -7.12 -24.65
CA GLU A 163 12.16 -5.76 -24.08
C GLU A 163 11.67 -5.58 -22.64
N GLN A 164 12.32 -6.21 -21.66
CA GLN A 164 12.58 -5.56 -20.37
C GLN A 164 13.99 -5.92 -19.91
N LYS A 165 14.89 -4.93 -19.87
CA LYS A 165 16.10 -5.00 -19.04
C LYS A 165 15.65 -4.76 -17.59
N GLU A 166 14.98 -5.74 -17.01
CA GLU A 166 15.04 -5.91 -15.56
C GLU A 166 16.19 -6.85 -15.29
N ASP A 167 16.98 -6.51 -14.29
CA ASP A 167 18.14 -7.26 -13.83
C ASP A 167 17.84 -8.76 -13.85
N ASN A 168 18.70 -9.56 -14.48
CA ASN A 168 18.64 -11.01 -14.34
C ASN A 168 19.10 -11.36 -12.92
N GLN A 169 18.30 -11.02 -11.91
CA GLN A 169 18.38 -11.71 -10.64
C GLN A 169 17.77 -13.09 -10.87
N VAL A 170 18.65 -14.03 -11.21
CA VAL A 170 18.40 -15.44 -10.94
C VAL A 170 18.06 -15.52 -9.45
N CYS A 171 16.77 -15.70 -9.18
CA CYS A 171 16.19 -16.10 -7.91
C CYS A 171 16.66 -15.32 -6.67
N GLY A 172 16.07 -14.14 -6.43
CA GLY A 172 16.18 -13.40 -5.18
C GLY A 172 15.39 -14.06 -4.04
N ARG A 173 15.93 -15.12 -3.43
CA ARG A 173 15.51 -15.56 -2.09
C ARG A 173 16.73 -16.17 -1.39
N ARG A 174 17.48 -15.34 -0.66
CA ARG A 174 18.80 -15.67 -0.09
C ARG A 174 18.81 -15.94 1.41
N ASP A 175 17.67 -15.86 2.09
CA ASP A 175 17.57 -16.16 3.52
C ASP A 175 16.57 -17.30 3.78
N TRP A 176 17.10 -18.51 3.96
CA TRP A 176 16.35 -19.70 4.40
C TRP A 176 16.74 -20.01 5.85
N THR A 177 16.21 -19.26 6.81
CA THR A 177 16.37 -19.58 8.24
C THR A 177 15.33 -20.59 8.74
N SER A 178 14.26 -20.85 7.95
CA SER A 178 13.20 -21.80 8.27
C SER A 178 13.17 -22.99 7.31
N THR A 179 12.89 -24.18 7.85
CA THR A 179 12.92 -25.47 7.13
C THR A 179 11.55 -25.84 6.54
N ASP A 180 10.49 -25.11 6.89
CA ASP A 180 9.11 -25.48 6.56
C ASP A 180 8.63 -24.75 5.30
N CYS A 181 8.82 -25.38 4.13
CA CYS A 181 8.29 -24.93 2.85
C CYS A 181 6.97 -25.63 2.52
N VAL A 182 6.00 -24.88 2.01
CA VAL A 182 4.72 -25.40 1.51
C VAL A 182 4.67 -25.25 -0.01
N LYS A 183 4.30 -26.32 -0.72
CA LYS A 183 4.17 -26.33 -2.18
C LYS A 183 2.73 -26.48 -2.62
N PHE A 184 2.34 -25.74 -3.65
CA PHE A 184 1.00 -25.75 -4.21
C PHE A 184 1.04 -25.43 -5.70
N TYR A 185 -0.08 -25.63 -6.39
CA TYR A 185 -0.13 -25.55 -7.84
C TYR A 185 -1.11 -24.50 -8.33
N ILE A 186 -0.72 -23.80 -9.40
CA ILE A 186 -1.57 -22.80 -10.07
C ILE A 186 -1.69 -23.13 -11.55
N HIS A 187 -2.90 -23.08 -12.08
CA HIS A 187 -3.11 -23.15 -13.52
C HIS A 187 -2.50 -21.93 -14.23
N ALA A 188 -1.69 -22.16 -15.27
CA ALA A 188 -1.05 -21.09 -16.04
C ALA A 188 -2.03 -20.23 -16.88
N VAL A 189 -3.33 -20.55 -16.83
CA VAL A 189 -4.42 -19.81 -17.45
C VAL A 189 -5.44 -19.43 -16.37
N GLY A 190 -5.57 -18.13 -16.11
CA GLY A 190 -6.56 -17.61 -15.18
C GLY A 190 -7.99 -17.73 -15.72
N LYS A 191 -8.98 -17.63 -14.83
CA LYS A 191 -10.41 -17.76 -15.16
C LYS A 191 -10.93 -16.54 -15.92
N THR A 192 -10.67 -15.34 -15.39
CA THR A 192 -11.07 -14.06 -16.01
C THR A 192 -10.01 -13.53 -16.95
N ARG A 193 -8.76 -13.46 -16.48
CA ARG A 193 -7.59 -13.07 -17.29
C ARG A 193 -6.91 -14.32 -17.82
N LYS A 194 -6.90 -14.51 -19.13
CA LYS A 194 -6.32 -15.72 -19.75
C LYS A 194 -4.81 -15.81 -19.43
N ARG A 195 -4.02 -14.78 -19.73
CA ARG A 195 -2.56 -14.78 -19.53
C ARG A 195 -2.20 -14.24 -18.14
N ILE A 196 -1.53 -15.07 -17.33
CA ILE A 196 -1.06 -14.70 -15.98
C ILE A 196 0.46 -14.89 -15.77
N VAL A 197 1.18 -15.41 -16.77
CA VAL A 197 2.63 -15.68 -16.72
C VAL A 197 3.41 -14.85 -17.72
N LYS A 198 4.67 -14.54 -17.38
CA LYS A 198 5.61 -13.80 -18.25
C LYS A 198 5.94 -14.61 -19.50
N CYS A 199 6.36 -15.87 -19.34
CA CYS A 199 6.73 -16.76 -20.45
C CYS A 199 5.51 -17.25 -21.26
N GLY A 200 5.49 -16.93 -22.56
CA GLY A 200 4.39 -17.29 -23.46
C GLY A 200 4.19 -18.80 -23.65
N GLU A 201 5.26 -19.59 -23.58
CA GLU A 201 5.19 -21.05 -23.73
C GLU A 201 4.51 -21.74 -22.54
N LEU A 202 4.56 -21.11 -21.36
CA LEU A 202 3.85 -21.57 -20.16
C LEU A 202 2.34 -21.27 -20.24
N HIS A 203 1.93 -20.27 -21.00
CA HIS A 203 0.53 -19.86 -21.16
C HIS A 203 -0.26 -20.81 -22.10
N LYS A 204 -0.41 -22.06 -21.69
CA LYS A 204 -1.24 -23.07 -22.38
C LYS A 204 -2.26 -23.68 -21.42
N LYS A 205 -3.47 -23.94 -21.92
CA LYS A 205 -4.52 -24.60 -21.14
C LYS A 205 -4.05 -25.99 -20.70
N GLY A 206 -4.17 -26.29 -19.41
CA GLY A 206 -3.70 -27.55 -18.82
C GLY A 206 -2.33 -27.46 -18.15
N ASN A 207 -1.51 -26.44 -18.45
CA ASN A 207 -0.24 -26.24 -17.74
C ASN A 207 -0.49 -25.85 -16.28
N LYS A 208 0.30 -26.47 -15.39
CA LYS A 208 0.33 -26.20 -13.95
C LYS A 208 1.71 -25.64 -13.59
N LEU A 209 1.74 -24.67 -12.69
CA LEU A 209 2.95 -24.09 -12.13
C LEU A 209 3.06 -24.52 -10.67
N CYS A 210 4.18 -25.15 -10.31
CA CYS A 210 4.48 -25.49 -8.93
C CYS A 210 5.08 -24.26 -8.24
N VAL A 211 4.33 -23.68 -7.31
CA VAL A 211 4.72 -22.54 -6.49
C VAL A 211 5.06 -23.04 -5.10
N PHE A 212 6.00 -22.39 -4.45
CA PHE A 212 6.37 -22.70 -3.08
C PHE A 212 6.42 -21.41 -2.26
N GLY A 213 6.00 -21.52 -1.00
CA GLY A 213 6.06 -20.44 -0.03
C GLY A 213 6.60 -20.95 1.30
N LEU A 214 7.11 -20.05 2.12
CA LEU A 214 7.49 -20.35 3.49
C LEU A 214 6.25 -20.45 4.38
N LYS A 215 6.26 -21.32 5.37
CA LYS A 215 5.19 -21.35 6.38
C LYS A 215 5.05 -19.97 7.05
N GLY A 216 3.83 -19.46 7.18
CA GLY A 216 3.50 -18.10 7.61
C GLY A 216 3.60 -17.02 6.52
N GLU A 217 4.04 -17.37 5.31
CA GLU A 217 4.06 -16.45 4.17
C GLU A 217 2.66 -16.31 3.55
N THR A 218 2.30 -15.10 3.12
CA THR A 218 1.03 -14.90 2.40
C THR A 218 1.08 -15.50 1.00
N ILE A 219 -0.08 -15.90 0.49
CA ILE A 219 -0.21 -16.41 -0.88
C ILE A 219 0.26 -15.37 -1.88
N LYS A 220 -0.10 -14.09 -1.67
CA LYS A 220 0.35 -12.98 -2.51
C LYS A 220 1.87 -12.90 -2.59
N ASP A 221 2.56 -12.88 -1.44
CA ASP A 221 4.01 -12.78 -1.39
C ASP A 221 4.69 -13.98 -2.05
N ALA A 222 4.18 -15.18 -1.84
CA ALA A 222 4.70 -16.40 -2.45
C ALA A 222 4.62 -16.34 -3.99
N LEU A 223 3.51 -15.87 -4.57
CA LEU A 223 3.36 -15.71 -6.02
C LEU A 223 4.21 -14.56 -6.58
N CYS A 224 4.30 -13.42 -5.88
CA CYS A 224 5.10 -12.28 -6.32
C CYS A 224 6.60 -12.62 -6.36
N LYS A 225 7.10 -13.30 -5.32
CA LYS A 225 8.50 -13.75 -5.23
C LYS A 225 8.84 -14.91 -6.16
N ASP A 226 7.85 -15.63 -6.69
CA ASP A 226 8.07 -16.73 -7.63
C ASP A 226 8.68 -16.25 -8.96
N GLY A 227 8.41 -15.01 -9.35
CA GLY A 227 9.04 -14.33 -10.49
C GLY A 227 8.54 -14.74 -11.88
N ARG A 228 7.85 -15.88 -12.02
CA ARG A 228 7.28 -16.36 -13.29
C ARG A 228 5.93 -15.73 -13.66
N PHE A 229 5.22 -15.20 -12.67
CA PHE A 229 3.93 -14.54 -12.87
C PHE A 229 4.10 -13.09 -13.34
N LEU A 230 3.05 -12.56 -13.97
CA LEU A 230 3.00 -11.14 -14.35
C LEU A 230 2.84 -10.25 -13.11
N SER A 231 3.41 -9.04 -13.15
CA SER A 231 3.43 -8.09 -12.03
C SER A 231 2.04 -7.60 -11.56
N PHE A 232 0.97 -7.84 -12.31
CA PHE A 232 -0.39 -7.47 -11.87
C PHE A 232 -0.82 -8.16 -10.56
N LEU A 233 -0.17 -9.26 -10.17
CA LEU A 233 -0.43 -9.91 -8.89
C LEU A 233 -0.04 -9.04 -7.69
N GLU A 234 0.87 -8.08 -7.88
CA GLU A 234 1.28 -7.13 -6.86
C GLU A 234 0.23 -6.03 -6.67
N THR A 235 -0.45 -5.63 -7.76
CA THR A 235 -1.32 -4.45 -7.81
C THR A 235 -2.82 -4.75 -7.76
N ASP A 236 -3.28 -5.84 -8.37
CA ASP A 236 -4.71 -6.10 -8.58
C ASP A 236 -5.32 -6.92 -7.43
N CYS A 237 -6.64 -6.79 -7.24
CA CYS A 237 -7.40 -7.71 -6.39
C CYS A 237 -7.68 -9.01 -7.16
N TRP A 238 -7.19 -10.13 -6.62
CA TRP A 238 -7.39 -11.45 -7.18
C TRP A 238 -7.55 -12.48 -6.07
N LYS A 239 -8.20 -13.59 -6.42
CA LYS A 239 -8.41 -14.72 -5.54
C LYS A 239 -8.09 -16.04 -6.24
N LEU A 240 -7.80 -17.05 -5.44
CA LEU A 240 -7.62 -18.42 -5.90
C LEU A 240 -8.93 -19.19 -5.77
N ILE A 241 -9.26 -19.97 -6.79
CA ILE A 241 -10.42 -20.85 -6.83
C ILE A 241 -9.93 -22.30 -6.78
N GLY A 242 -10.34 -23.03 -5.74
CA GLY A 242 -10.09 -24.47 -5.61
C GLY A 242 -11.11 -25.33 -6.37
N LYS A 243 -10.89 -26.65 -6.40
CA LYS A 243 -11.75 -27.64 -7.10
C LYS A 243 -13.22 -27.65 -6.65
N LEU A 244 -13.53 -27.23 -5.42
CA LEU A 244 -14.89 -27.22 -4.85
C LEU A 244 -15.49 -25.80 -4.76
N THR A 245 -15.06 -24.88 -5.62
CA THR A 245 -15.47 -23.45 -5.59
C THR A 245 -15.12 -22.70 -4.30
N SER A 246 -14.31 -23.30 -3.42
CA SER A 246 -13.72 -22.61 -2.27
C SER A 246 -12.85 -21.46 -2.76
N HIS A 247 -13.21 -20.24 -2.37
CA HIS A 247 -12.43 -19.04 -2.61
C HIS A 247 -11.35 -18.92 -1.53
N VAL A 248 -10.12 -18.70 -1.96
CA VAL A 248 -8.97 -18.44 -1.09
C VAL A 248 -8.47 -17.04 -1.44
N GLU A 249 -8.53 -16.14 -0.46
CA GLU A 249 -8.05 -14.77 -0.62
C GLU A 249 -6.53 -14.74 -0.71
N SER A 250 -5.98 -13.79 -1.47
CA SER A 250 -4.52 -13.66 -1.66
C SER A 250 -3.77 -13.26 -0.38
N SER A 251 -4.48 -12.72 0.62
CA SER A 251 -3.97 -12.35 1.95
C SER A 251 -3.79 -13.53 2.90
N GLN A 252 -4.38 -14.71 2.61
CA GLN A 252 -4.25 -15.87 3.48
C GLN A 252 -2.83 -16.44 3.45
N GLU A 253 -2.45 -17.18 4.49
CA GLU A 253 -1.16 -17.85 4.57
C GLU A 253 -1.11 -19.13 3.71
N VAL A 254 0.09 -19.48 3.24
CA VAL A 254 0.29 -20.67 2.40
C VAL A 254 0.16 -21.99 3.17
N ASP A 255 0.16 -21.97 4.50
CA ASP A 255 0.20 -23.13 5.41
C ASP A 255 -0.78 -24.26 5.06
N ALA A 256 -2.01 -23.89 4.68
CA ALA A 256 -3.07 -24.85 4.37
C ALA A 256 -3.10 -25.28 2.89
N MET A 257 -2.11 -24.92 2.08
CA MET A 257 -2.15 -25.09 0.62
C MET A 257 -1.39 -26.30 0.07
N GLU A 258 -0.71 -27.05 0.92
CA GLU A 258 0.14 -28.18 0.51
C GLU A 258 -0.57 -29.12 -0.48
N GLY A 259 0.04 -29.29 -1.67
CA GLY A 259 -0.41 -30.19 -2.72
C GLY A 259 -1.71 -29.76 -3.43
N LYS A 260 -2.32 -28.63 -3.09
CA LYS A 260 -3.59 -28.17 -3.67
C LYS A 260 -3.37 -27.44 -5.00
N LEU A 261 -4.36 -27.54 -5.88
CA LEU A 261 -4.36 -26.91 -7.21
C LEU A 261 -5.45 -25.84 -7.28
N TYR A 262 -5.04 -24.66 -7.73
CA TYR A 262 -5.90 -23.48 -7.81
C TYR A 262 -5.92 -22.87 -9.21
N GLN A 263 -7.00 -22.17 -9.49
CA GLN A 263 -7.12 -21.29 -10.64
C GLN A 263 -7.23 -19.83 -10.18
N LEU A 264 -6.49 -18.95 -10.84
CA LEU A 264 -6.47 -17.53 -10.50
C LEU A 264 -7.64 -16.78 -11.14
N GLU A 265 -8.42 -16.06 -10.33
CA GLU A 265 -9.49 -15.16 -10.78
C GLU A 265 -9.14 -13.74 -10.36
N ALA A 266 -8.77 -12.91 -11.33
CA ALA A 266 -8.66 -11.47 -11.15
C ALA A 266 -10.05 -10.85 -11.19
N GLU A 267 -10.37 -9.96 -10.26
CA GLU A 267 -11.68 -9.32 -10.22
C GLU A 267 -11.90 -8.46 -11.47
N LYS A 268 -12.99 -8.75 -12.17
CA LYS A 268 -13.43 -7.90 -13.29
C LYS A 268 -14.16 -6.72 -12.65
N ARG A 269 -13.56 -5.53 -12.63
CA ARG A 269 -14.30 -4.30 -12.34
C ARG A 269 -15.36 -4.11 -13.42
N SER A 270 -16.53 -4.72 -13.24
CA SER A 270 -17.73 -4.35 -13.97
C SER A 270 -18.16 -2.99 -13.42
N SER A 271 -18.23 -2.01 -14.31
CA SER A 271 -18.88 -0.74 -14.07
C SER A 271 -20.36 -0.97 -13.73
N THR A 272 -20.65 -1.23 -12.46
CA THR A 272 -22.00 -1.18 -11.91
C THR A 272 -21.89 -0.38 -10.63
N ARG A 273 -22.47 0.82 -10.66
CA ARG A 273 -22.67 1.66 -9.48
C ARG A 273 -23.50 0.88 -8.47
N VAL A 274 -22.90 0.42 -7.39
CA VAL A 274 -23.54 0.32 -6.07
C VAL A 274 -22.46 0.61 -5.03
N ALA A 275 -22.83 1.40 -4.04
CA ALA A 275 -21.96 1.93 -3.00
C ALA A 275 -21.40 0.86 -2.05
N ALA A 276 -20.35 1.31 -1.35
CA ALA A 276 -19.90 0.94 -0.01
C ALA A 276 -18.73 -0.06 0.13
N THR A 277 -17.74 0.45 0.88
CA THR A 277 -16.83 -0.19 1.83
C THR A 277 -15.75 -1.16 1.31
N ALA A 278 -14.50 -0.67 1.43
CA ALA A 278 -13.37 -1.29 2.14
C ALA A 278 -12.05 -1.07 1.38
N THR A 279 -11.14 -0.34 2.04
CA THR A 279 -9.67 -0.50 2.02
C THR A 279 -9.02 -0.93 0.70
N GLY A 280 -8.32 0.00 0.05
CA GLY A 280 -7.43 -0.35 -1.05
C GLY A 280 -6.76 0.86 -1.69
N THR A 281 -5.50 1.08 -1.30
CA THR A 281 -4.46 1.88 -1.94
C THR A 281 -4.67 2.01 -3.45
N GLN A 282 -5.02 3.21 -3.90
CA GLN A 282 -5.19 3.49 -5.32
C GLN A 282 -3.81 3.74 -5.94
N ASN A 283 -3.18 2.70 -6.48
CA ASN A 283 -2.04 2.90 -7.37
C ASN A 283 -2.53 3.43 -8.72
N TRP A 284 -1.97 4.59 -9.05
CA TRP A 284 -2.25 5.42 -10.19
C TRP A 284 -1.41 4.97 -11.38
N GLU A 285 -1.77 3.88 -12.08
CA GLU A 285 -1.10 3.59 -13.36
C GLU A 285 -1.98 2.84 -14.38
N LEU A 286 -2.19 3.52 -15.52
CA LEU A 286 -2.78 3.08 -16.79
C LEU A 286 -4.15 2.35 -16.74
N GLU A 287 -5.18 3.08 -16.34
CA GLU A 287 -6.49 2.90 -16.98
C GLU A 287 -6.37 3.35 -18.45
N GLU A 288 -6.36 2.41 -19.40
CA GLU A 288 -6.68 2.69 -20.80
C GLU A 288 -8.10 3.26 -20.82
N HIS A 289 -8.21 4.59 -20.72
CA HIS A 289 -9.44 5.31 -20.96
C HIS A 289 -10.02 4.81 -22.28
N LYS A 290 -11.20 4.19 -22.24
CA LYS A 290 -12.05 4.07 -23.43
C LYS A 290 -12.31 5.49 -23.90
N ALA A 291 -11.53 5.94 -24.89
CA ALA A 291 -11.76 7.21 -25.56
C ALA A 291 -13.16 7.10 -26.19
N TYR A 292 -14.15 7.76 -25.58
CA TYR A 292 -15.46 7.91 -26.21
C TYR A 292 -15.25 8.80 -27.41
N VAL A 293 -15.20 8.18 -28.59
CA VAL A 293 -15.20 8.89 -29.85
C VAL A 293 -16.55 9.63 -29.94
N LEU A 294 -16.50 10.95 -30.10
CA LEU A 294 -17.69 11.77 -30.30
C LEU A 294 -18.52 11.16 -31.44
N GLN A 295 -19.83 11.00 -31.23
CA GLN A 295 -20.69 10.46 -32.28
C GLN A 295 -20.70 11.40 -33.49
N GLU A 296 -20.70 10.82 -34.70
CA GLU A 296 -20.51 11.56 -35.94
C GLU A 296 -21.60 12.62 -36.17
N TYR A 297 -22.82 12.39 -35.71
CA TYR A 297 -23.92 13.35 -35.83
C TYR A 297 -23.63 14.65 -35.05
N ILE A 298 -22.98 14.56 -33.88
CA ILE A 298 -22.59 15.73 -33.07
C ILE A 298 -21.54 16.55 -33.83
N VAL A 299 -20.58 15.90 -34.48
CA VAL A 299 -19.55 16.60 -35.28
C VAL A 299 -20.17 17.30 -36.50
N ARG A 300 -21.26 16.77 -37.05
CA ARG A 300 -22.02 17.40 -38.15
C ARG A 300 -22.84 18.60 -37.67
N GLU A 301 -23.45 18.52 -36.49
CA GLU A 301 -24.20 19.62 -35.88
C GLU A 301 -23.30 20.78 -35.42
N TYR A 302 -22.03 20.51 -35.11
CA TYR A 302 -21.06 21.52 -34.67
C TYR A 302 -19.81 21.55 -35.59
N PRO A 303 -19.89 22.23 -36.77
CA PRO A 303 -18.79 22.30 -37.74
C PRO A 303 -17.47 22.88 -37.20
N SER A 304 -17.53 23.67 -36.12
CA SER A 304 -16.35 24.18 -35.42
C SER A 304 -15.47 23.06 -34.86
N LEU A 305 -16.06 21.99 -34.32
CA LEU A 305 -15.33 20.83 -33.82
C LEU A 305 -14.58 20.11 -34.96
N ASN A 306 -15.23 19.99 -36.11
CA ASN A 306 -14.61 19.40 -37.29
C ASN A 306 -13.43 20.25 -37.79
N ARG A 307 -13.61 21.58 -37.84
CA ARG A 307 -12.58 22.53 -38.25
C ARG A 307 -11.35 22.45 -37.33
N GLU A 308 -11.56 22.46 -36.02
CA GLU A 308 -10.46 22.42 -35.06
C GLU A 308 -9.75 21.05 -35.08
N ARG A 309 -10.50 19.95 -35.21
CA ARG A 309 -9.92 18.61 -35.38
C ARG A 309 -9.00 18.52 -36.59
N GLU A 310 -9.42 19.04 -37.75
CA GLU A 310 -8.58 19.02 -38.95
C GLU A 310 -7.36 19.95 -38.80
N ARG A 311 -7.51 21.10 -38.13
CA ARG A 311 -6.39 22.00 -37.81
C ARG A 311 -5.34 21.31 -36.94
N ILE A 312 -5.75 20.60 -35.89
CA ILE A 312 -4.86 19.80 -35.03
C ILE A 312 -4.15 18.71 -35.85
N ARG A 313 -4.88 18.00 -36.72
CA ARG A 313 -4.30 16.97 -37.61
C ARG A 313 -3.27 17.55 -38.57
N GLU A 314 -3.54 18.70 -39.19
CA GLU A 314 -2.61 19.38 -40.07
C GLU A 314 -1.35 19.83 -39.33
N ASN A 315 -1.50 20.41 -38.14
CA ASN A 315 -0.37 20.84 -37.33
C ASN A 315 0.51 19.64 -36.92
N LEU A 316 -0.10 18.53 -36.48
CA LEU A 316 0.63 17.30 -36.18
C LEU A 316 1.39 16.77 -37.41
N LYS A 317 0.77 16.78 -38.60
CA LYS A 317 1.44 16.38 -39.85
C LYS A 317 2.61 17.31 -40.20
N LYS A 318 2.45 18.63 -40.04
CA LYS A 318 3.52 19.61 -40.27
C LYS A 318 4.69 19.38 -39.31
N GLU A 319 4.39 19.16 -38.04
CA GLU A 319 5.40 18.93 -37.01
C GLU A 319 6.16 17.61 -37.19
N MET A 320 5.47 16.52 -37.58
CA MET A 320 6.13 15.26 -37.95
C MET A 320 7.15 15.47 -39.08
N LYS A 321 6.80 16.30 -40.08
CA LYS A 321 7.70 16.62 -41.19
C LYS A 321 8.92 17.43 -40.74
N ILE A 322 8.71 18.43 -39.90
CA ILE A 322 9.78 19.31 -39.38
C ILE A 322 10.75 18.52 -38.49
N ARG A 323 10.21 17.76 -37.53
CA ARG A 323 11.00 17.03 -36.54
C ARG A 323 11.50 15.67 -37.03
N LYS A 324 11.05 15.20 -38.20
CA LYS A 324 11.38 13.87 -38.77
C LYS A 324 11.12 12.71 -37.79
N VAL A 325 10.05 12.80 -37.01
CA VAL A 325 9.64 11.75 -36.04
C VAL A 325 8.34 11.08 -36.47
N ASN A 326 8.17 9.81 -36.10
CA ASN A 326 6.94 9.08 -36.36
C ASN A 326 5.79 9.54 -35.45
N GLN A 327 4.56 9.20 -35.84
CA GLN A 327 3.35 9.62 -35.13
C GLN A 327 3.31 9.17 -33.67
N SER A 328 3.69 7.92 -33.38
CA SER A 328 3.69 7.39 -32.01
C SER A 328 4.66 8.12 -31.09
N SER A 329 5.86 8.44 -31.58
CA SER A 329 6.88 9.15 -30.81
C SER A 329 6.46 10.59 -30.56
N LEU A 330 5.86 11.26 -31.55
CA LEU A 330 5.36 12.61 -31.40
C LEU A 330 4.17 12.67 -30.42
N VAL A 331 3.24 11.71 -30.48
CA VAL A 331 2.13 11.61 -29.52
C VAL A 331 2.64 11.33 -28.12
N LYS A 332 3.66 10.47 -27.96
CA LYS A 332 4.28 10.21 -26.66
C LYS A 332 4.94 11.48 -26.10
N LEU A 333 5.66 12.23 -26.94
CA LEU A 333 6.26 13.52 -26.57
C LEU A 333 5.19 14.53 -26.14
N HIS A 334 4.16 14.74 -26.94
CA HIS A 334 3.05 15.64 -26.59
C HIS A 334 2.31 15.19 -25.33
N ARG A 335 2.19 13.89 -25.09
CA ARG A 335 1.61 13.37 -23.85
C ARG A 335 2.52 13.63 -22.65
N THR A 336 3.84 13.62 -22.82
CA THR A 336 4.78 14.00 -21.78
C THR A 336 4.70 15.50 -21.49
N ASP A 337 4.72 16.32 -22.53
CA ASP A 337 4.88 17.78 -22.42
C ASP A 337 3.56 18.50 -22.08
N PHE A 338 2.44 18.02 -22.62
CA PHE A 338 1.12 18.66 -22.51
C PHE A 338 0.04 17.74 -21.95
N GLY A 339 0.32 16.44 -21.85
CA GLY A 339 -0.62 15.48 -21.29
C GLY A 339 -0.75 15.67 -19.79
N LYS A 340 -2.00 15.67 -19.31
CA LYS A 340 -2.27 15.65 -17.87
C LYS A 340 -1.81 14.31 -17.30
N GLN A 341 -0.62 14.29 -16.69
CA GLN A 341 0.01 13.05 -16.20
C GLN A 341 -0.63 12.54 -14.91
N THR A 342 -1.15 13.43 -14.07
CA THR A 342 -1.82 13.09 -12.81
C THR A 342 -3.31 13.42 -12.87
N LYS A 343 -4.19 12.49 -12.49
CA LYS A 343 -5.63 12.78 -12.32
C LYS A 343 -5.84 13.40 -10.95
N ASN A 344 -5.46 14.66 -10.84
CA ASN A 344 -5.65 15.50 -9.66
C ASN A 344 -7.05 16.14 -9.60
N SER A 345 -8.09 15.47 -10.10
CA SER A 345 -9.46 15.98 -9.99
C SER A 345 -9.99 15.70 -8.60
N THR A 346 -10.08 16.73 -7.75
CA THR A 346 -10.71 16.65 -6.44
C THR A 346 -12.24 16.71 -6.59
N PRO A 347 -13.01 15.75 -6.05
CA PRO A 347 -14.47 15.83 -6.06
C PRO A 347 -14.95 17.12 -5.38
N VAL A 348 -15.97 17.78 -5.95
CA VAL A 348 -16.55 19.01 -5.38
C VAL A 348 -17.06 18.79 -3.95
N LYS A 349 -17.56 17.60 -3.64
CA LYS A 349 -17.96 17.23 -2.27
C LYS A 349 -16.78 17.34 -1.29
N THR A 350 -15.59 16.90 -1.70
CA THR A 350 -14.37 16.99 -0.89
C THR A 350 -13.97 18.44 -0.68
N LEU A 351 -14.04 19.29 -1.71
CA LEU A 351 -13.76 20.73 -1.56
C LEU A 351 -14.71 21.41 -0.56
N LYS A 352 -16.01 21.10 -0.63
CA LYS A 352 -17.00 21.63 0.34
C LYS A 352 -16.71 21.17 1.77
N LEU A 353 -16.35 19.90 1.93
CA LEU A 353 -16.00 19.35 3.24
C LEU A 353 -14.74 20.01 3.82
N LEU A 354 -13.67 20.12 3.02
CA LEU A 354 -12.43 20.78 3.44
C LEU A 354 -12.65 22.25 3.78
N SER A 355 -13.53 22.93 3.05
CA SER A 355 -13.94 24.31 3.35
C SER A 355 -14.68 24.45 4.68
N GLN A 356 -15.44 23.43 5.12
CA GLN A 356 -16.06 23.45 6.45
C GLN A 356 -15.02 23.16 7.54
N LEU A 357 -14.13 22.20 7.30
CA LEU A 357 -13.06 21.86 8.24
C LEU A 357 -12.04 23.00 8.40
N SER A 358 -11.87 23.86 7.38
CA SER A 358 -10.96 25.01 7.43
C SER A 358 -11.39 26.10 8.41
N ASP A 359 -12.67 26.13 8.81
CA ASP A 359 -13.18 27.08 9.81
C ASP A 359 -12.53 26.85 11.18
N SER A 360 -12.18 25.60 11.49
CA SER A 360 -11.50 25.21 12.72
C SER A 360 -9.99 25.48 12.69
N VAL A 361 -9.43 25.88 11.55
CA VAL A 361 -7.98 26.11 11.37
C VAL A 361 -7.66 27.58 11.59
N GLY A 362 -6.81 27.83 12.58
CA GLY A 362 -6.44 29.16 13.05
C GLY A 362 -5.02 29.54 12.69
N PHE A 363 -4.84 30.81 12.33
CA PHE A 363 -3.56 31.46 12.24
C PHE A 363 -3.07 31.86 13.63
N LEU A 364 -1.95 31.29 14.07
CA LEU A 364 -1.33 31.60 15.34
C LEU A 364 -0.20 32.59 15.11
N ARG A 365 -0.28 33.78 15.72
CA ARG A 365 0.79 34.78 15.70
C ARG A 365 1.25 35.11 17.11
N TRP A 366 2.53 35.44 17.27
CA TRP A 366 3.06 35.94 18.53
C TRP A 366 3.97 37.14 18.34
N ASP A 367 4.01 37.97 19.37
CA ASP A 367 5.04 39.00 19.56
C ASP A 367 5.51 38.93 21.02
N ASN A 368 6.75 38.46 21.20
CA ASN A 368 7.42 38.44 22.48
C ASN A 368 8.59 39.42 22.45
N ASN A 369 8.33 40.68 22.84
CA ASN A 369 9.32 41.75 22.92
C ASN A 369 10.11 41.95 21.61
N GLY A 370 9.42 41.92 20.46
CA GLY A 370 10.04 42.07 19.13
C GLY A 370 10.50 40.76 18.50
N SER A 371 10.44 39.63 19.23
CA SER A 371 10.50 38.30 18.62
C SER A 371 9.12 37.94 18.07
N VAL A 372 8.92 38.26 16.80
CA VAL A 372 7.65 38.03 16.09
C VAL A 372 7.73 36.75 15.27
N GLY A 373 6.65 36.00 15.23
CA GLY A 373 6.51 34.87 14.33
C GLY A 373 5.08 34.38 14.20
N CYS A 374 4.91 33.33 13.39
CA CYS A 374 3.61 32.73 13.15
C CYS A 374 3.69 31.21 12.95
N ALA A 375 2.55 30.56 13.12
CA ALA A 375 2.34 29.13 12.97
C ALA A 375 0.85 28.85 12.68
N THR A 376 0.51 27.57 12.59
CA THR A 376 -0.88 27.12 12.48
C THR A 376 -1.32 26.42 13.76
N CYS A 377 -2.59 26.53 14.08
CA CYS A 377 -3.25 25.74 15.11
C CYS A 377 -4.64 25.34 14.63
N PHE A 378 -5.30 24.43 15.34
CA PHE A 378 -6.70 24.10 15.08
C PHE A 378 -7.48 23.85 16.35
N VAL A 379 -8.79 24.12 16.33
CA VAL A 379 -9.68 23.80 17.46
C VAL A 379 -9.74 22.29 17.62
N PHE A 380 -9.30 21.81 18.76
CA PHE A 380 -9.35 20.41 19.12
C PHE A 380 -10.72 20.06 19.70
N THR A 381 -11.08 20.68 20.82
CA THR A 381 -12.38 20.55 21.49
C THR A 381 -12.67 21.81 22.32
N GLY A 382 -13.93 22.26 22.37
CA GLY A 382 -14.31 23.47 23.12
C GLY A 382 -13.39 24.67 22.83
N PRO A 383 -12.83 25.36 23.86
CA PRO A 383 -11.89 26.46 23.67
C PRO A 383 -10.43 26.00 23.48
N PHE A 384 -10.16 24.71 23.39
CA PHE A 384 -8.79 24.18 23.34
C PHE A 384 -8.33 24.02 21.90
N VAL A 385 -7.12 24.50 21.63
CA VAL A 385 -6.46 24.39 20.32
C VAL A 385 -5.20 23.54 20.42
N LEU A 386 -4.91 22.79 19.35
CA LEU A 386 -3.67 22.04 19.19
C LEU A 386 -2.70 22.80 18.28
N THR A 387 -1.43 22.74 18.64
CA THR A 387 -0.29 23.17 17.80
C THR A 387 0.95 22.34 18.17
N CYS A 388 2.08 22.58 17.53
CA CYS A 388 3.32 21.87 17.85
C CYS A 388 4.01 22.44 19.09
N LEU A 389 4.70 21.61 19.87
CA LEU A 389 5.45 22.07 21.04
C LEU A 389 6.64 22.95 20.65
N HIS A 390 7.31 22.66 19.55
CA HIS A 390 8.39 23.52 19.06
C HIS A 390 7.91 24.93 18.71
N VAL A 391 6.65 25.12 18.31
CA VAL A 391 6.04 26.45 18.14
C VAL A 391 5.99 27.19 19.47
N VAL A 392 5.62 26.52 20.56
CA VAL A 392 5.66 27.09 21.91
C VAL A 392 7.09 27.48 22.32
N HIS A 393 8.08 26.66 21.99
CA HIS A 393 9.50 27.01 22.21
C HIS A 393 9.90 28.29 21.46
N HIS A 394 9.41 28.51 20.23
CA HIS A 394 9.64 29.74 19.48
C HIS A 394 8.93 30.96 20.10
N ILE A 395 7.74 30.77 20.67
CA ILE A 395 6.98 31.82 21.37
C ILE A 395 7.71 32.28 22.64
N VAL A 396 8.10 31.34 23.49
CA VAL A 396 8.70 31.66 24.80
C VAL A 396 10.16 32.10 24.69
N GLY A 397 10.86 31.63 23.66
CA GLY A 397 12.27 31.92 23.41
C GLY A 397 13.22 30.98 24.14
N LYS A 398 14.45 30.89 23.63
CA LYS A 398 15.49 30.00 24.16
C LYS A 398 15.90 30.42 25.57
N GLY A 399 15.85 29.47 26.52
CA GLY A 399 16.31 29.69 27.90
C GLY A 399 15.27 30.30 28.85
N ALA A 400 14.01 30.44 28.42
CA ALA A 400 12.93 30.86 29.31
C ALA A 400 12.63 29.80 30.39
N GLU A 401 12.53 30.23 31.65
CA GLU A 401 12.13 29.39 32.78
C GLU A 401 10.71 28.83 32.56
N GLN A 402 10.53 27.51 32.74
CA GLN A 402 9.28 26.81 32.44
C GLN A 402 8.07 27.37 33.19
N GLU A 403 8.26 27.85 34.41
CA GLU A 403 7.24 28.48 35.25
C GLU A 403 6.62 29.75 34.61
N LYS A 404 7.38 30.43 33.73
CA LYS A 404 6.95 31.66 33.05
C LYS A 404 6.27 31.40 31.71
N TRP A 405 6.29 30.17 31.19
CA TRP A 405 5.81 29.88 29.84
C TRP A 405 4.34 30.21 29.67
N ALA A 406 3.49 29.79 30.62
CA ALA A 406 2.06 30.06 30.59
C ALA A 406 1.78 31.57 30.51
N ASP A 407 2.45 32.38 31.34
CA ASP A 407 2.30 33.84 31.33
C ASP A 407 2.78 34.48 30.03
N ILE A 408 3.90 34.01 29.46
CA ILE A 408 4.42 34.50 28.19
C ILE A 408 3.43 34.19 27.07
N ILE A 409 2.96 32.94 26.98
CA ILE A 409 1.97 32.50 25.99
C ILE A 409 0.71 33.36 26.07
N GLY A 410 0.14 33.54 27.26
CA GLY A 410 -1.08 34.31 27.45
C GLY A 410 -0.95 35.80 27.11
N LYS A 411 0.25 36.37 27.20
CA LYS A 411 0.53 37.77 26.82
C LYS A 411 0.79 37.93 25.33
N CYS A 412 1.57 37.02 24.75
CA CYS A 412 2.17 37.17 23.43
C CYS A 412 1.34 36.56 22.29
N VAL A 413 0.54 35.52 22.55
CA VAL A 413 -0.13 34.77 21.48
C VAL A 413 -1.49 35.36 21.14
N ARG A 414 -1.79 35.40 19.83
CA ARG A 414 -3.10 35.73 19.26
C ARG A 414 -3.46 34.67 18.22
N VAL A 415 -4.71 34.25 18.19
CA VAL A 415 -5.22 33.27 17.22
C VAL A 415 -6.37 33.87 16.42
N THR A 416 -6.34 33.74 15.09
CA THR A 416 -7.42 34.20 14.21
C THR A 416 -7.88 33.08 13.28
N PHE A 417 -9.17 32.75 13.29
CA PHE A 417 -9.74 31.69 12.45
C PHE A 417 -10.24 32.18 11.09
N THR A 418 -10.60 33.46 10.99
CA THR A 418 -11.17 34.08 9.79
C THR A 418 -10.14 34.61 8.79
N TYR A 419 -8.84 34.48 9.09
CA TYR A 419 -7.79 34.91 8.18
C TYR A 419 -7.68 33.92 7.02
N GLU A 420 -8.03 34.36 5.81
CA GLU A 420 -7.92 33.53 4.60
C GLU A 420 -6.93 34.10 3.59
N GLU A 421 -6.93 35.41 3.35
CA GLU A 421 -6.09 36.02 2.30
C GLU A 421 -5.45 37.34 2.73
N PHE A 422 -6.23 38.26 3.28
CA PHE A 422 -5.74 39.56 3.76
C PHE A 422 -6.06 39.74 5.24
N ALA A 423 -5.10 40.26 6.01
CA ALA A 423 -5.35 40.67 7.39
C ALA A 423 -6.39 41.80 7.39
N THR A 424 -7.52 41.59 8.08
CA THR A 424 -8.55 42.60 8.21
C THR A 424 -8.22 43.51 9.40
N LYS A 425 -8.51 44.80 9.29
CA LYS A 425 -8.25 45.75 10.40
C LYS A 425 -9.05 45.43 11.68
N ASP A 426 -10.10 44.60 11.55
CA ASP A 426 -10.94 44.06 12.61
C ASP A 426 -10.67 42.55 12.81
N ASP A 427 -9.40 42.13 12.93
CA ASP A 427 -9.09 40.73 13.22
C ASP A 427 -9.75 40.32 14.55
N ASN A 428 -10.86 39.57 14.45
CA ASN A 428 -11.52 38.84 15.53
C ASN A 428 -10.54 37.80 16.07
N CYS A 429 -9.58 38.28 16.86
CA CYS A 429 -8.51 37.48 17.40
C CYS A 429 -8.88 37.01 18.80
N PHE A 430 -8.63 35.73 19.04
CA PHE A 430 -8.72 35.12 20.34
C PHE A 430 -7.39 35.34 21.07
N LEU A 431 -7.52 35.83 22.31
CA LEU A 431 -6.43 35.80 23.28
C LEU A 431 -6.28 34.37 23.80
N VAL A 432 -5.08 34.03 24.27
CA VAL A 432 -4.83 32.75 24.94
C VAL A 432 -4.82 32.96 26.45
N GLU A 433 -5.35 32.01 27.21
CA GLU A 433 -5.22 32.00 28.67
C GLU A 433 -3.77 31.71 29.07
N PRO A 434 -3.30 32.22 30.22
CA PRO A 434 -2.00 31.83 30.78
C PRO A 434 -2.10 30.41 31.36
N TRP A 435 -2.26 29.44 30.47
CA TRP A 435 -2.51 28.03 30.77
C TRP A 435 -1.71 27.17 29.81
N PHE A 436 -0.78 26.38 30.35
CA PHE A 436 0.07 25.48 29.57
C PHE A 436 0.40 24.23 30.38
N GLU A 437 -0.44 23.23 30.22
CA GLU A 437 -0.49 22.08 31.13
C GLU A 437 -0.42 20.72 30.42
N ILE A 438 -0.62 20.70 29.11
CA ILE A 438 -0.68 19.47 28.30
C ILE A 438 0.23 19.64 27.09
N SER A 439 1.29 18.86 27.06
CA SER A 439 2.26 18.81 25.95
C SER A 439 3.11 17.54 26.04
N ASP A 440 3.76 17.20 24.94
CA ASP A 440 4.79 16.16 24.92
C ASP A 440 5.91 16.49 23.93
N VAL A 441 7.15 16.20 24.36
CA VAL A 441 8.37 16.44 23.56
C VAL A 441 8.56 15.38 22.47
N THR A 442 8.14 14.14 22.72
CA THR A 442 8.34 13.02 21.79
C THR A 442 7.38 13.10 20.62
N LEU A 443 6.13 13.46 20.89
CA LEU A 443 5.07 13.60 19.89
C LEU A 443 4.93 15.04 19.35
N ASP A 444 5.68 15.99 19.91
CA ASP A 444 5.76 17.40 19.52
C ASP A 444 4.39 18.08 19.41
N TYR A 445 3.59 17.98 20.47
CA TYR A 445 2.29 18.64 20.54
C TYR A 445 2.15 19.49 21.80
N ALA A 446 1.31 20.51 21.70
CA ALA A 446 0.94 21.42 22.78
C ALA A 446 -0.55 21.75 22.68
N VAL A 447 -1.24 21.74 23.82
CA VAL A 447 -2.62 22.22 23.94
C VAL A 447 -2.60 23.62 24.55
N LEU A 448 -3.22 24.57 23.88
CA LEU A 448 -3.45 25.93 24.38
C LEU A 448 -4.95 26.14 24.59
N LYS A 449 -5.31 27.04 25.52
CA LYS A 449 -6.71 27.37 25.80
C LYS A 449 -7.01 28.80 25.37
N LEU A 450 -7.99 28.97 24.51
CA LEU A 450 -8.50 30.28 24.12
C LEU A 450 -9.24 30.93 25.30
N ARG A 451 -9.02 32.23 25.49
CA ARG A 451 -9.75 33.03 26.47
C ARG A 451 -11.13 33.35 25.95
N GLU A 452 -12.13 33.21 26.79
CA GLU A 452 -13.49 33.64 26.50
C GLU A 452 -13.53 35.15 26.26
N ASN A 453 -13.99 35.56 25.08
CA ASN A 453 -14.09 36.96 24.65
C ASN A 453 -15.49 37.29 24.11
N GLY A 454 -16.49 36.43 24.36
CA GLY A 454 -17.85 36.53 23.82
C GLY A 454 -18.00 36.13 22.35
N GLN A 455 -16.90 35.82 21.66
CA GLN A 455 -16.94 35.28 20.30
C GLN A 455 -17.13 33.77 20.36
N GLN A 456 -17.92 33.23 19.42
CA GLN A 456 -18.09 31.80 19.28
C GLN A 456 -16.81 31.18 18.71
N VAL A 457 -16.24 30.22 19.45
CA VAL A 457 -15.11 29.42 18.96
C VAL A 457 -15.64 28.47 17.87
N PRO A 458 -14.91 28.29 16.74
CA PRO A 458 -15.29 27.31 15.72
C PRO A 458 -15.43 25.89 16.28
N ALA A 459 -16.15 25.03 15.56
CA ALA A 459 -16.34 23.64 15.96
C ALA A 459 -15.00 22.90 16.10
N GLY A 460 -14.87 22.06 17.12
CA GLY A 460 -13.68 21.24 17.34
C GLY A 460 -13.57 20.08 16.36
N LEU A 461 -12.34 19.66 16.05
CA LEU A 461 -12.06 18.56 15.13
C LEU A 461 -11.96 17.18 15.82
N TYR A 462 -12.10 17.11 17.15
CA TYR A 462 -11.94 15.90 17.95
C TYR A 462 -12.84 14.72 17.50
N ASN A 463 -14.12 14.97 17.22
CA ASN A 463 -15.07 13.92 16.84
C ASN A 463 -14.79 13.29 15.45
N GLY A 464 -13.91 13.90 14.65
CA GLY A 464 -13.52 13.43 13.33
C GLY A 464 -12.21 12.64 13.30
N ILE A 465 -11.65 12.22 14.43
CA ILE A 465 -10.34 11.56 14.47
C ILE A 465 -10.40 10.13 13.91
N ALA A 466 -9.48 9.81 12.99
CA ALA A 466 -9.36 8.50 12.37
C ALA A 466 -7.91 7.97 12.42
N PRO A 467 -7.68 6.66 12.24
CA PRO A 467 -6.33 6.15 12.07
C PRO A 467 -5.68 6.68 10.79
N THR A 468 -4.36 6.86 10.86
CA THR A 468 -3.55 7.26 9.71
C THR A 468 -3.69 6.27 8.55
N PRO A 469 -3.96 6.74 7.32
CA PRO A 469 -3.93 5.88 6.15
C PRO A 469 -2.48 5.48 5.81
N SER A 470 -2.27 4.21 5.47
CA SER A 470 -0.94 3.69 5.07
C SER A 470 -0.45 4.21 3.71
N SER A 471 -1.37 4.77 2.91
CA SER A 471 -1.13 5.27 1.55
C SER A 471 -2.37 6.04 1.07
N GLY A 472 -2.21 6.83 0.02
CA GLY A 472 -3.31 7.57 -0.61
C GLY A 472 -3.21 9.08 -0.43
N LEU A 473 -4.28 9.78 -0.85
CA LEU A 473 -4.34 11.24 -0.82
C LEU A 473 -4.79 11.74 0.56
N ILE A 474 -4.06 12.71 1.08
CA ILE A 474 -4.38 13.46 2.29
C ILE A 474 -4.40 14.96 1.97
N TYR A 475 -4.97 15.74 2.88
CA TYR A 475 -5.12 17.17 2.74
C TYR A 475 -4.57 17.89 3.97
N ILE A 476 -3.68 18.85 3.77
CA ILE A 476 -3.15 19.70 4.85
C ILE A 476 -3.78 21.07 4.69
N ILE A 477 -4.34 21.62 5.76
CA ILE A 477 -4.93 22.97 5.76
C ILE A 477 -4.21 23.82 6.78
N GLY A 478 -3.70 24.98 6.38
CA GLY A 478 -2.91 25.83 7.26
C GLY A 478 -2.38 27.09 6.60
N HIS A 479 -1.39 27.70 7.24
CA HIS A 479 -0.81 28.97 6.84
C HIS A 479 0.68 28.83 6.48
N PRO A 480 0.99 28.20 5.32
CA PRO A 480 2.37 28.12 4.85
C PRO A 480 2.93 29.53 4.67
N GLU A 481 4.18 29.71 5.10
CA GLU A 481 4.95 30.96 5.13
C GLU A 481 4.30 32.10 5.93
N GLY A 482 3.26 31.80 6.71
CA GLY A 482 2.46 32.80 7.40
C GLY A 482 1.51 33.59 6.50
N GLU A 483 1.34 33.14 5.26
CA GLU A 483 0.52 33.82 4.27
C GLU A 483 -0.95 33.36 4.32
N ARG A 484 -1.62 33.40 3.15
CA ARG A 484 -3.00 33.00 2.97
C ARG A 484 -3.26 31.56 3.41
N LYS A 485 -4.41 31.33 4.03
CA LYS A 485 -4.87 29.98 4.37
C LYS A 485 -4.95 29.15 3.09
N SER A 486 -4.24 28.04 3.07
CA SER A 486 -4.11 27.20 1.88
C SER A 486 -4.49 25.76 2.22
N THR A 487 -4.86 25.00 1.19
CA THR A 487 -5.01 23.54 1.27
C THR A 487 -4.08 22.89 0.28
N ASP A 488 -3.20 22.00 0.75
CA ASP A 488 -2.40 21.14 -0.13
C ASP A 488 -2.97 19.72 -0.16
N ALA A 489 -2.97 19.12 -1.34
CA ALA A 489 -3.44 17.77 -1.58
C ALA A 489 -2.24 16.89 -1.91
N CYS A 490 -1.70 16.22 -0.88
CA CYS A 490 -0.46 15.48 -0.95
C CYS A 490 -0.67 13.97 -0.77
N VAL A 491 0.25 13.18 -1.32
CA VAL A 491 0.19 11.72 -1.23
C VAL A 491 1.02 11.26 -0.04
N VAL A 492 0.45 10.38 0.78
CA VAL A 492 1.16 9.70 1.85
C VAL A 492 2.27 8.86 1.25
N ILE A 493 3.50 9.09 1.71
CA ILE A 493 4.67 8.27 1.44
C ILE A 493 4.65 7.12 2.45
N PRO A 494 4.42 5.86 2.01
CA PRO A 494 4.40 4.71 2.91
C PRO A 494 5.74 4.53 3.62
N GLN A 495 5.72 3.95 4.82
CA GLN A 495 6.92 3.75 5.63
C GLN A 495 8.03 2.99 4.86
N SER A 496 7.67 1.96 4.10
CA SER A 496 8.60 1.17 3.28
C SER A 496 9.23 1.96 2.13
N GLU A 497 8.65 3.09 1.73
CA GLU A 497 9.09 3.88 0.58
C GLU A 497 9.84 5.16 0.98
N ARG A 498 9.89 5.49 2.28
CA ARG A 498 10.50 6.74 2.78
C ARG A 498 11.95 6.91 2.32
N GLU A 499 12.77 5.86 2.39
CA GLU A 499 14.17 5.92 1.95
C GLU A 499 14.29 6.20 0.46
N GLN A 500 13.50 5.51 -0.36
CA GLN A 500 13.51 5.67 -1.81
C GLN A 500 12.98 7.04 -2.24
N ALA A 501 11.91 7.52 -1.59
CA ALA A 501 11.36 8.86 -1.83
C ALA A 501 12.38 9.95 -1.50
N CYS A 502 13.06 9.84 -0.36
CA CYS A 502 14.11 10.77 0.02
C CYS A 502 15.26 10.75 -1.00
N ALA A 503 15.79 9.57 -1.33
CA ALA A 503 16.87 9.44 -2.31
C ALA A 503 16.49 9.99 -3.69
N ARG A 504 15.24 9.80 -4.11
CA ARG A 504 14.70 10.36 -5.36
C ARG A 504 14.65 11.89 -5.33
N ASN A 505 14.17 12.47 -4.24
CA ASN A 505 14.05 13.92 -4.09
C ASN A 505 15.43 14.58 -3.98
N VAL A 506 16.40 13.92 -3.33
CA VAL A 506 17.82 14.33 -3.33
C VAL A 506 18.40 14.38 -4.74
N ARG A 507 18.23 13.31 -5.53
CA ARG A 507 18.73 13.27 -6.92
C ARG A 507 18.07 14.29 -7.84
N LYS A 508 16.80 14.62 -7.60
CA LYS A 508 16.09 15.67 -8.37
C LYS A 508 16.62 17.06 -8.05
N ALA A 509 16.90 17.35 -6.78
CA ALA A 509 17.44 18.63 -6.36
C ALA A 509 18.91 18.81 -6.80
N MET A 510 19.69 17.72 -6.86
CA MET A 510 21.12 17.74 -7.21
C MET A 510 21.48 16.60 -8.19
N PRO A 511 21.45 16.85 -9.51
CA PRO A 511 21.77 15.85 -10.52
C PRO A 511 23.27 15.48 -10.60
N ASP A 512 24.17 16.41 -10.23
CA ASP A 512 25.59 16.38 -10.60
C ASP A 512 26.55 16.50 -9.39
N SER A 513 26.12 16.14 -8.19
CA SER A 513 27.00 16.17 -7.01
C SER A 513 26.75 14.97 -6.12
N ASP A 514 27.84 14.42 -5.54
CA ASP A 514 27.70 13.53 -4.38
C ASP A 514 26.93 14.32 -3.31
N PRO A 515 25.85 13.77 -2.76
CA PRO A 515 25.07 14.49 -1.76
C PRO A 515 25.96 14.76 -0.54
N GLU A 516 26.45 15.99 -0.44
CA GLU A 516 26.99 16.50 0.82
C GLU A 516 25.80 16.65 1.77
N PHE A 517 25.56 15.59 2.55
CA PHE A 517 24.52 15.56 3.56
C PHE A 517 24.89 16.51 4.70
N VAL A 518 24.50 17.79 4.63
CA VAL A 518 24.74 18.74 5.72
C VAL A 518 23.48 19.55 6.07
N HIS A 519 23.20 19.61 7.37
CA HIS A 519 22.09 20.27 8.07
C HIS A 519 20.71 19.62 8.02
N MET A 520 20.69 18.30 8.13
CA MET A 520 19.64 17.69 8.95
C MET A 520 19.73 18.25 10.37
N TYR A 521 18.62 18.27 11.10
CA TYR A 521 18.64 18.10 12.55
C TYR A 521 19.27 16.72 12.88
N THR A 522 20.56 16.51 12.57
CA THR A 522 21.34 15.26 12.58
C THR A 522 20.80 14.12 11.71
N GLN A 523 21.69 13.40 11.00
CA GLN A 523 21.39 12.13 10.30
C GLN A 523 20.55 11.16 11.15
N ASN A 524 20.78 11.20 12.46
CA ASN A 524 20.05 10.44 13.46
C ASN A 524 18.54 10.75 13.51
N SER A 525 18.09 11.98 13.26
CA SER A 525 16.67 12.30 13.33
C SER A 525 15.87 11.74 12.15
N PHE A 526 16.46 11.65 10.96
CA PHE A 526 15.80 10.94 9.86
C PHE A 526 15.74 9.45 10.13
N GLN A 527 16.82 8.84 10.65
CA GLN A 527 16.80 7.43 11.05
C GLN A 527 15.71 7.16 12.09
N LYS A 528 15.48 8.09 13.02
CA LYS A 528 14.34 8.02 13.96
C LYS A 528 12.99 8.07 13.24
N ILE A 529 12.81 8.98 12.27
CA ILE A 529 11.54 9.14 11.53
C ILE A 529 11.28 7.98 10.57
N LEU A 530 12.30 7.44 9.90
CA LEU A 530 12.19 6.35 8.92
C LEU A 530 11.43 5.16 9.49
N HIS A 531 11.75 4.77 10.73
CA HIS A 531 11.18 3.59 11.37
C HIS A 531 10.05 3.91 12.35
N ASN A 532 9.70 5.17 12.57
CA ASN A 532 8.65 5.55 13.50
C ASN A 532 7.25 5.33 12.87
N PRO A 533 6.38 4.48 13.46
CA PRO A 533 5.02 4.26 12.98
C PRO A 533 4.06 5.41 13.37
N ASP A 534 4.42 6.24 14.35
CA ASP A 534 3.59 7.31 14.89
C ASP A 534 3.68 8.61 14.08
N VAL A 535 4.42 8.60 12.98
CA VAL A 535 4.58 9.73 12.06
C VAL A 535 4.04 9.39 10.69
N VAL A 536 3.42 10.38 10.06
CA VAL A 536 2.89 10.32 8.69
C VAL A 536 3.78 11.16 7.81
N THR A 537 4.29 10.58 6.73
CA THR A 537 5.19 11.25 5.77
C THR A 537 4.49 11.52 4.46
N TYR A 538 4.76 12.67 3.86
CA TYR A 538 4.11 13.09 2.62
C TYR A 538 4.97 14.11 1.84
N ASP A 539 4.65 14.25 0.56
CA ASP A 539 5.29 15.22 -0.36
C ASP A 539 4.39 16.46 -0.46
N THR A 540 4.75 17.54 0.26
CA THR A 540 3.96 18.78 0.36
C THR A 540 4.85 20.01 0.18
N THR A 541 4.24 21.14 -0.16
CA THR A 541 4.89 22.45 -0.16
C THR A 541 4.62 23.27 1.10
N PHE A 542 4.01 22.66 2.13
CA PHE A 542 3.73 23.33 3.39
C PHE A 542 4.98 23.28 4.27
N TYR A 543 5.68 24.42 4.34
CA TYR A 543 6.98 24.54 5.01
C TYR A 543 6.86 25.38 6.30
N TRP A 544 7.57 26.51 6.36
CA TRP A 544 7.49 27.47 7.47
C TRP A 544 6.04 27.92 7.72
N GLY A 545 5.67 28.24 8.96
CA GLY A 545 4.30 28.71 9.30
C GLY A 545 3.21 27.63 9.32
N SER A 546 3.42 26.49 8.65
CA SER A 546 2.46 25.38 8.62
C SER A 546 2.52 24.46 9.84
N SER A 547 3.53 24.56 10.71
CA SER A 547 3.61 23.75 11.93
C SER A 547 2.34 23.88 12.77
N GLY A 548 1.74 22.74 13.13
CA GLY A 548 0.47 22.67 13.83
C GLY A 548 -0.77 22.60 12.91
N SER A 549 -0.60 22.49 11.59
CA SER A 549 -1.71 22.32 10.65
C SER A 549 -2.37 20.95 10.80
N PRO A 550 -3.71 20.85 10.82
CA PRO A 550 -4.38 19.54 10.76
C PRO A 550 -4.19 18.89 9.38
N VAL A 551 -4.09 17.56 9.41
CA VAL A 551 -3.98 16.69 8.24
C VAL A 551 -5.21 15.81 8.18
N PHE A 552 -5.92 15.84 7.06
CA PHE A 552 -7.16 15.12 6.82
C PHE A 552 -7.00 14.00 5.79
N ASP A 553 -7.72 12.91 5.96
CA ASP A 553 -7.85 11.89 4.94
C ASP A 553 -8.87 12.29 3.84
N SER A 554 -9.03 11.43 2.83
CA SER A 554 -9.99 11.67 1.74
C SER A 554 -11.46 11.76 2.16
N HIS A 555 -11.78 11.35 3.39
CA HIS A 555 -13.12 11.42 3.97
C HIS A 555 -13.30 12.64 4.88
N GLY A 556 -12.27 13.49 5.04
CA GLY A 556 -12.27 14.65 5.94
C GLY A 556 -12.02 14.31 7.40
N SER A 557 -11.53 13.10 7.69
CA SER A 557 -11.20 12.66 9.04
C SER A 557 -9.83 13.21 9.45
N LEU A 558 -9.68 13.73 10.66
CA LEU A 558 -8.41 14.22 11.19
C LEU A 558 -7.49 13.04 11.53
N VAL A 559 -6.32 12.96 10.89
CA VAL A 559 -5.41 11.80 11.01
C VAL A 559 -4.03 12.15 11.58
N ALA A 560 -3.55 13.37 11.34
CA ALA A 560 -2.26 13.83 11.84
C ALA A 560 -2.24 15.35 12.03
N MET A 561 -1.21 15.84 12.72
CA MET A 561 -0.86 17.26 12.81
C MET A 561 0.50 17.45 12.13
N HIS A 562 0.57 18.31 11.13
CA HIS A 562 1.80 18.64 10.43
C HIS A 562 2.81 19.28 11.37
N THR A 563 4.05 18.80 11.32
CA THR A 563 5.06 19.10 12.34
C THR A 563 6.29 19.74 11.73
N ALA A 564 6.99 19.03 10.84
CA ALA A 564 8.28 19.48 10.36
C ALA A 564 8.69 18.80 9.05
N GLY A 565 9.78 19.32 8.51
CA GLY A 565 10.39 18.90 7.25
C GLY A 565 11.82 18.47 7.36
N ILE A 566 12.24 17.64 6.41
CA ILE A 566 13.65 17.34 6.19
C ILE A 566 14.18 18.35 5.18
N THR A 567 14.97 19.29 5.67
CA THR A 567 15.61 20.33 4.86
C THR A 567 17.11 20.09 4.71
N VAL A 568 17.67 20.50 3.57
CA VAL A 568 19.13 20.71 3.39
C VAL A 568 19.31 22.12 2.85
N ALA A 569 20.18 22.89 3.50
CA ALA A 569 20.65 24.16 2.97
C ALA A 569 21.75 23.88 1.94
N TYR A 570 21.50 24.18 0.67
CA TYR A 570 22.47 24.03 -0.40
C TYR A 570 22.58 25.33 -1.21
N LEU A 571 23.78 25.90 -1.30
CA LEU A 571 24.09 27.13 -2.05
C LEU A 571 23.10 28.31 -1.79
N GLY A 572 22.60 28.45 -0.56
CA GLY A 572 21.66 29.51 -0.18
C GLY A 572 20.19 29.22 -0.50
N ALA A 573 19.86 28.07 -1.08
CA ALA A 573 18.49 27.57 -1.24
C ALA A 573 18.22 26.41 -0.27
N THR A 574 17.06 26.44 0.41
CA THR A 574 16.61 25.34 1.27
C THR A 574 15.81 24.36 0.42
N SER A 575 16.27 23.12 0.29
CA SER A 575 15.54 22.06 -0.40
C SER A 575 14.84 21.16 0.61
N HIS A 576 13.56 20.88 0.38
CA HIS A 576 12.71 20.03 1.22
C HIS A 576 12.60 18.64 0.59
N PHE A 577 12.94 17.58 1.33
CA PHE A 577 12.98 16.22 0.78
C PHE A 577 11.76 15.39 1.15
N ILE A 578 11.37 15.41 2.42
CA ILE A 578 10.17 14.75 2.95
C ILE A 578 9.68 15.58 4.13
N GLU A 579 8.38 15.83 4.17
CA GLU A 579 7.70 16.46 5.29
C GLU A 579 6.93 15.40 6.08
N PHE A 580 6.70 15.67 7.36
CA PHE A 580 5.98 14.74 8.23
C PHE A 580 5.11 15.44 9.28
N GLY A 581 4.13 14.69 9.76
CA GLY A 581 3.29 15.08 10.89
C GLY A 581 3.12 13.95 11.90
N SER A 582 2.98 14.32 13.16
CA SER A 582 2.64 13.40 14.25
C SER A 582 1.20 12.88 14.07
N ALA A 583 1.02 11.56 14.13
CA ALA A 583 -0.29 10.94 14.04
C ALA A 583 -1.16 11.37 15.24
N LEU A 584 -2.45 11.63 15.00
CA LEU A 584 -3.33 12.12 16.07
C LEU A 584 -3.63 11.07 17.14
N ARG A 585 -3.65 9.77 16.79
CA ARG A 585 -3.97 8.69 17.72
C ARG A 585 -2.95 8.57 18.87
N PRO A 586 -1.63 8.49 18.61
CA PRO A 586 -0.62 8.55 19.67
C PRO A 586 -0.73 9.79 20.56
N ILE A 587 -0.98 10.97 19.97
CA ILE A 587 -1.22 12.21 20.73
C ILE A 587 -2.42 12.04 21.66
N LEU A 588 -3.52 11.50 21.15
CA LEU A 588 -4.73 11.27 21.94
C LEU A 588 -4.49 10.31 23.11
N SER A 589 -3.82 9.19 22.85
CA SER A 589 -3.44 8.22 23.87
C SER A 589 -2.57 8.85 24.96
N ASP A 590 -1.58 9.66 24.57
CA ASP A 590 -0.70 10.35 25.52
C ASP A 590 -1.47 11.36 26.40
N ILE A 591 -2.39 12.14 25.82
CA ILE A 591 -3.28 13.05 26.57
C ILE A 591 -4.14 12.25 27.56
N MET A 592 -4.74 11.14 27.11
CA MET A 592 -5.57 10.29 27.95
C MET A 592 -4.79 9.70 29.14
N GLU A 593 -3.56 9.26 28.91
CA GLU A 593 -2.71 8.66 29.93
C GLU A 593 -2.21 9.70 30.95
N LYS A 594 -1.74 10.87 30.49
CA LYS A 594 -1.19 11.90 31.37
C LYS A 594 -2.25 12.73 32.07
N ARG A 595 -3.42 12.92 31.45
CA ARG A 595 -4.44 13.92 31.84
C ARG A 595 -5.87 13.39 31.73
N LYS A 596 -6.07 12.17 32.25
CA LYS A 596 -7.35 11.45 32.20
C LYS A 596 -8.57 12.29 32.64
N ASP A 597 -8.50 12.93 33.80
CA ASP A 597 -9.64 13.70 34.34
C ASP A 597 -10.02 14.89 33.42
N TRP A 598 -9.02 15.55 32.85
CA TRP A 598 -9.24 16.63 31.88
C TRP A 598 -9.83 16.09 30.58
N TYR A 599 -9.31 14.96 30.08
CA TYR A 599 -9.78 14.33 28.87
C TYR A 599 -11.24 13.87 28.98
N GLU A 600 -11.60 13.18 30.07
CA GLU A 600 -12.99 12.74 30.30
C GLU A 600 -13.94 13.94 30.39
N LYS A 601 -13.52 15.01 31.07
CA LYS A 601 -14.32 16.23 31.23
C LYS A 601 -14.55 16.98 29.91
N GLU A 602 -13.50 17.19 29.13
CA GLU A 602 -13.52 18.11 27.98
C GLU A 602 -13.74 17.39 26.62
N CYS A 603 -13.46 16.08 26.53
CA CYS A 603 -13.59 15.31 25.29
C CYS A 603 -14.76 14.32 25.31
N VAL A 604 -14.98 13.61 26.43
CA VAL A 604 -16.01 12.54 26.51
C VAL A 604 -17.41 13.13 26.80
N ASN A 605 -17.53 14.03 27.78
CA ASN A 605 -18.82 14.61 28.16
C ASN A 605 -19.46 15.51 27.08
N GLN A 606 -18.73 15.89 26.02
CA GLN A 606 -19.30 16.63 24.89
C GLN A 606 -20.07 15.74 23.91
N GLN A 607 -19.83 14.42 23.90
CA GLN A 607 -20.55 13.48 23.02
C GLN A 607 -22.05 13.41 23.35
N ASP A 608 -22.42 13.63 24.62
CA ASP A 608 -23.81 13.59 25.09
C ASP A 608 -24.57 14.91 24.82
N VAL A 609 -23.87 16.02 24.51
CA VAL A 609 -24.48 17.34 24.28
C VAL A 609 -24.75 17.59 22.79
N GLU A 610 -23.87 17.11 21.88
CA GLU A 610 -24.09 17.28 20.42
C GLU A 610 -25.19 16.36 19.86
N MET A 611 -25.55 15.28 20.55
CA MET A 611 -26.67 14.40 20.16
C MET A 611 -28.06 14.99 20.44
N LEU A 612 -28.16 16.10 21.17
CA LEU A 612 -29.43 16.72 21.59
C LEU A 612 -29.84 17.94 20.75
N SER A 613 -29.03 18.40 19.79
CA SER A 613 -29.29 19.63 19.03
C SER A 613 -29.66 19.43 17.55
N GLN A 614 -29.95 18.19 17.14
CA GLN A 614 -30.49 17.87 15.80
C GLN A 614 -31.95 17.38 15.84
N GLU A 615 -32.80 18.05 16.60
CA GLU A 615 -34.24 18.04 16.37
C GLU A 615 -34.75 19.47 16.59
N ASP A 616 -34.81 20.25 15.51
CA ASP A 616 -35.80 21.31 15.26
C ASP A 616 -35.79 21.73 13.78
#